data_AF-A0A0T6YCF1-F1
#
_entry.id   AF-A0A0T6YCF1-F1
#
_cell.length_a   1.000
_cell.length_b   1.000
_cell.length_c   1.000
_cell.angle_alpha   90.00
_cell.angle_beta   90.00
_cell.angle_gamma   90.00
#
_symmetry.space_group_name_H-M   'P 1'
#
loop_
_entity.id
_entity.type
_entity.pdbx_description
1 polymer ?
#
loop_
_entity_poly.entity_id
_entity_poly.type
_entity_poly.pdbx_seq_one_letter_code
_entity_poly.pdbx_strand_id
1 'polypeptide(L)'
;MWINDIVYAELAVRYDRIEEVDAFLDQAGLELAPMPREALFLASKVFTRYRKAGGARTGVLPDFFIGAHAAVSGLPLLTRDVGRYRTYFPTLTLSAPDLPT
;
A
#
# COMPACT_ATOMS: atom_id res chain seq x y z
N MET A 1 -1.74 13.75 -3.30
CA MET A 1 -1.58 12.53 -2.47
C MET A 1 -1.18 11.40 -3.39
N TRP A 2 -0.29 10.47 -2.99
CA TRP A 2 0.16 9.40 -3.90
C TRP A 2 -0.57 8.09 -3.69
N ILE A 3 -0.79 7.36 -4.78
CA ILE A 3 -1.17 5.95 -4.81
C ILE A 3 -0.10 5.15 -5.56
N ASN A 4 0.05 3.87 -5.24
CA ASN A 4 0.95 2.99 -5.99
C ASN A 4 0.19 2.18 -7.05
N ASP A 5 0.96 1.45 -7.86
CA ASP A 5 0.44 0.57 -8.91
C ASP A 5 -0.62 -0.43 -8.41
N ILE A 6 -0.49 -0.91 -7.16
CA ILE A 6 -1.43 -1.86 -6.55
C ILE A 6 -2.76 -1.18 -6.21
N VAL A 7 -2.73 -0.01 -5.56
CA VAL A 7 -3.92 0.77 -5.25
C VAL A 7 -4.64 1.21 -6.54
N TYR A 8 -3.88 1.58 -7.57
CA TYR A 8 -4.44 1.84 -8.90
C TYR A 8 -5.18 0.61 -9.44
N ALA A 9 -4.55 -0.56 -9.43
CA ALA A 9 -5.16 -1.79 -9.92
C ALA A 9 -6.43 -2.18 -9.16
N GLU A 10 -6.44 -2.03 -7.83
CA GLU A 10 -7.62 -2.30 -7.01
C GLU A 10 -8.77 -1.31 -7.28
N LEU A 11 -8.44 -0.03 -7.50
CA LEU A 11 -9.42 1.00 -7.86
C LEU A 11 -10.02 0.74 -9.25
N ALA A 12 -9.19 0.36 -10.22
CA ALA A 12 -9.57 0.15 -11.60
C ALA A 12 -10.63 -0.96 -11.78
N VAL A 13 -10.74 -1.91 -10.85
CA VAL A 13 -11.77 -2.97 -10.87
C VAL A 13 -13.20 -2.42 -10.96
N ARG A 14 -13.42 -1.17 -10.52
CA ARG A 14 -14.75 -0.53 -10.51
C ARG A 14 -15.11 0.19 -11.81
N TYR A 15 -14.21 0.23 -12.78
CA TYR A 15 -14.35 1.02 -14.00
C TYR A 15 -14.21 0.11 -15.22
N ASP A 16 -14.96 0.42 -16.27
CA ASP A 16 -14.93 -0.34 -17.51
C ASP A 16 -13.78 0.13 -18.42
N ARG A 17 -13.27 1.35 -18.19
CA ARG A 17 -12.28 2.02 -19.04
C ARG A 17 -11.15 2.67 -18.24
N ILE A 18 -9.94 2.64 -18.80
CA ILE A 18 -8.77 3.28 -18.20
C ILE A 18 -8.96 4.80 -18.04
N GLU A 19 -9.63 5.44 -18.99
CA GLU A 19 -9.83 6.90 -18.98
C GLU A 19 -10.73 7.35 -17.83
N GLU A 20 -11.63 6.48 -17.34
CA GLU A 20 -12.49 6.80 -16.19
C GLU A 20 -11.72 6.74 -14.87
N VAL A 21 -10.78 5.80 -14.75
CA VAL A 21 -9.88 5.72 -13.59
C VAL A 21 -9.00 6.96 -13.55
N ASP A 22 -8.36 7.29 -14.66
CA ASP A 22 -7.43 8.42 -14.75
C ASP A 22 -8.16 9.75 -14.46
N ALA A 23 -9.37 9.94 -15.02
CA ALA A 23 -10.20 11.11 -14.72
C ALA A 23 -10.58 11.22 -13.23
N PHE A 24 -10.86 10.09 -12.57
CA PHE A 24 -11.11 10.08 -11.13
C PHE A 24 -9.87 10.48 -10.33
N LEU A 25 -8.68 9.99 -10.70
CA LEU A 25 -7.43 10.34 -10.02
C LEU A 25 -7.15 11.84 -10.13
N ASP A 26 -7.31 12.39 -11.33
CA ASP A 26 -7.16 13.83 -11.59
C ASP A 26 -8.15 14.64 -10.74
N GLN A 27 -9.42 14.26 -10.73
CA GLN A 27 -10.45 14.93 -9.93
C GLN A 27 -10.17 14.84 -8.42
N ALA A 28 -9.60 13.73 -7.95
CA ALA A 28 -9.27 13.50 -6.55
C ALA A 28 -7.92 14.08 -6.12
N GLY A 29 -7.11 14.63 -7.04
CA GLY A 29 -5.75 15.09 -6.75
C GLY A 29 -4.81 13.96 -6.33
N LEU A 30 -5.03 12.76 -6.89
CA LEU A 30 -4.22 11.57 -6.66
C LEU A 30 -3.18 11.43 -7.77
N GLU A 31 -1.93 11.25 -7.36
CA GLU A 31 -0.83 11.02 -8.29
C GLU A 31 -0.40 9.55 -8.22
N LEU A 32 -0.26 8.90 -9.37
CA LEU A 32 0.29 7.55 -9.46
C LEU A 32 1.81 7.60 -9.32
N ALA A 33 2.35 6.87 -8.34
CA ALA A 33 3.77 6.69 -8.16
C ALA A 33 4.16 5.24 -8.50
N PRO A 34 5.04 5.02 -9.49
CA PRO A 34 5.50 3.68 -9.86
C PRO A 34 6.31 3.06 -8.72
N MET A 35 6.17 1.74 -8.51
CA MET A 35 6.91 1.08 -7.43
C MET A 35 8.42 0.96 -7.72
N PRO A 36 9.29 1.44 -6.81
CA PRO A 36 10.73 1.21 -6.89
C PRO A 36 11.08 -0.27 -6.77
N ARG A 37 12.20 -0.70 -7.38
CA ARG A 37 12.66 -2.09 -7.33
C ARG A 37 12.95 -2.54 -5.89
N GLU A 38 13.46 -1.64 -5.08
CA GLU A 38 13.74 -1.82 -3.66
C GLU A 38 12.47 -2.12 -2.87
N ALA A 39 11.35 -1.47 -3.22
CA ALA A 39 10.05 -1.72 -2.61
C ALA A 39 9.53 -3.11 -2.98
N LEU A 40 9.65 -3.51 -4.26
CA LEU A 40 9.29 -4.85 -4.72
C LEU A 40 10.10 -5.93 -3.98
N PHE A 41 11.40 -5.70 -3.82
CA PHE A 41 12.29 -6.60 -3.08
C PHE A 41 11.88 -6.68 -1.61
N LEU A 42 11.69 -5.54 -0.93
CA LEU A 42 11.28 -5.51 0.48
C LEU A 42 9.95 -6.22 0.70
N ALA A 43 8.95 -5.98 -0.15
CA ALA A 43 7.65 -6.64 -0.10
C ALA A 43 7.80 -8.18 -0.13
N SER A 44 8.68 -8.71 -0.97
CA SER A 44 8.97 -10.15 -1.04
C SER A 44 9.56 -10.71 0.26
N LYS A 45 10.45 -9.95 0.93
CA LYS A 45 11.08 -10.36 2.20
C LYS A 45 10.04 -10.38 3.32
N VAL A 46 9.19 -9.35 3.38
CA VAL A 46 8.11 -9.25 4.35
C VAL A 46 7.08 -10.36 4.13
N PHE A 47 6.66 -10.60 2.89
CA PHE A 47 5.74 -11.69 2.55
C PHE A 47 6.31 -13.06 2.93
N THR A 48 7.60 -13.28 2.69
CA THR A 48 8.28 -14.52 3.12
C THR A 48 8.25 -14.68 4.63
N ARG A 49 8.52 -13.61 5.39
CA ARG A 49 8.43 -13.62 6.86
C ARG A 49 7.00 -13.93 7.32
N TYR A 50 6.02 -13.28 6.72
CA TYR A 50 4.60 -13.53 6.99
C TYR A 50 4.23 -15.00 6.78
N ARG A 51 4.60 -15.59 5.63
CA ARG A 51 4.32 -17.01 5.34
C ARG A 51 4.97 -17.97 6.32
N LYS A 52 6.15 -17.64 6.84
CA LYS A 52 6.88 -18.45 7.83
C LYS A 52 6.27 -18.36 9.24
N ALA A 53 5.65 -17.25 9.60
CA ALA A 53 5.10 -17.03 10.93
C ALA A 53 3.87 -17.90 11.26
N GLY A 54 3.22 -18.52 10.25
CA GLY A 54 2.04 -19.36 10.46
C GLY A 54 0.78 -18.55 10.86
N GLY A 55 -0.30 -19.23 11.25
CA GLY A 55 -1.55 -18.59 11.68
C GLY A 55 -2.59 -18.34 10.56
N ALA A 56 -3.68 -17.64 10.90
CA ALA A 56 -4.75 -17.30 9.96
C ALA A 56 -4.21 -16.45 8.82
N ARG A 57 -4.32 -16.97 7.58
CA ARG A 57 -3.69 -16.36 6.41
C ARG A 57 -4.56 -15.25 5.80
N THR A 58 -4.87 -14.22 6.57
CA THR A 58 -5.72 -13.08 6.16
C THR A 58 -4.93 -11.94 5.49
N GLY A 59 -3.61 -12.06 5.42
CA GLY A 59 -2.69 -11.09 4.82
C GLY A 59 -2.62 -11.27 3.30
N VAL A 60 -3.01 -10.23 2.57
CA VAL A 60 -2.96 -10.23 1.11
C VAL A 60 -1.62 -9.64 0.65
N LEU A 61 -1.01 -10.24 -0.38
CA LEU A 61 0.24 -9.77 -0.98
C LEU A 61 0.24 -8.27 -1.34
N PRO A 62 -0.87 -7.67 -1.85
CA PRO A 62 -1.04 -6.23 -2.03
C PRO A 62 -0.57 -5.35 -0.86
N ASP A 63 -0.94 -5.66 0.38
CA ASP A 63 -0.59 -4.83 1.54
C ASP A 63 0.93 -4.74 1.76
N PHE A 64 1.65 -5.82 1.46
CA PHE A 64 3.11 -5.81 1.59
C PHE A 64 3.77 -4.93 0.53
N PHE A 65 3.20 -4.83 -0.66
CA PHE A 65 3.67 -3.90 -1.68
C PHE A 65 3.39 -2.45 -1.31
N ILE A 66 2.18 -2.16 -0.81
CA ILE A 66 1.79 -0.81 -0.35
C ILE A 66 2.71 -0.34 0.78
N GLY A 67 2.89 -1.17 1.81
CA GLY A 67 3.73 -0.84 2.97
C GLY A 67 5.21 -0.72 2.60
N ALA A 68 5.70 -1.60 1.73
CA ALA A 68 7.09 -1.55 1.27
C ALA A 68 7.37 -0.30 0.43
N HIS A 69 6.44 0.11 -0.44
CA HIS A 69 6.59 1.34 -1.21
C HIS A 69 6.68 2.55 -0.29
N ALA A 70 5.74 2.69 0.65
CA ALA A 70 5.76 3.79 1.61
C ALA A 70 7.06 3.81 2.45
N ALA A 71 7.50 2.65 2.93
CA ALA A 71 8.72 2.53 3.74
C ALA A 71 9.99 2.89 2.96
N VAL A 72 10.13 2.43 1.71
CA VAL A 72 11.29 2.72 0.87
C VAL A 72 11.32 4.18 0.44
N SER A 73 10.17 4.75 0.12
CA SER A 73 10.05 6.15 -0.31
C SER A 73 10.05 7.15 0.86
N GLY A 74 10.09 6.68 2.11
CA GLY A 74 10.03 7.55 3.30
C GLY A 74 8.71 8.32 3.44
N LEU A 75 7.62 7.77 2.90
CA LEU A 75 6.31 8.41 2.88
C LEU A 75 5.43 7.92 4.03
N PRO A 76 4.60 8.79 4.64
CA PRO A 76 3.57 8.33 5.56
C PRO A 76 2.52 7.49 4.82
N LEU A 77 2.00 6.46 5.47
CA LEU A 77 0.95 5.61 4.92
C LEU A 77 -0.38 5.88 5.63
N LEU A 78 -1.39 6.29 4.85
CA LEU A 78 -2.77 6.38 5.30
C LEU A 78 -3.41 4.98 5.26
N THR A 79 -3.87 4.46 6.40
CA THR A 79 -4.45 3.12 6.49
C THR A 79 -5.45 3.02 7.64
N ARG A 80 -6.41 2.10 7.51
CA ARG A 80 -7.28 1.69 8.63
C ARG A 80 -6.70 0.50 9.40
N ASP A 81 -5.80 -0.27 8.80
CA ASP A 81 -5.19 -1.46 9.44
C ASP A 81 -3.82 -1.12 10.04
N VAL A 82 -3.82 -0.23 11.04
CA VAL A 82 -2.59 0.22 11.71
C VAL A 82 -1.80 -0.94 12.29
N GLY A 83 -2.48 -1.93 12.88
CA GLY A 83 -1.85 -3.08 13.53
C GLY A 83 -1.03 -3.94 12.58
N ARG A 84 -1.56 -4.22 11.38
CA ARG A 84 -0.83 -4.96 10.34
C ARG A 84 0.42 -4.21 9.89
N TYR A 85 0.30 -2.94 9.54
CA TYR A 85 1.44 -2.18 9.05
C TYR A 85 2.53 -1.99 10.12
N ARG A 86 2.17 -1.75 11.39
CA ARG A 86 3.15 -1.69 12.50
C ARG A 86 3.91 -3.01 12.69
N THR A 87 3.26 -4.14 12.48
CA THR A 87 3.88 -5.47 12.66
C THR A 87 5.00 -5.72 11.65
N TYR A 88 4.80 -5.29 10.41
CA TYR A 88 5.71 -5.60 9.30
C TYR A 88 6.64 -4.45 8.91
N PHE A 89 6.23 -3.21 9.18
CA PHE A 89 6.94 -1.98 8.84
C PHE A 89 7.02 -1.06 10.07
N PRO A 90 7.77 -1.46 11.12
CA PRO A 90 7.77 -0.75 12.41
C PRO A 90 8.31 0.68 12.35
N THR A 91 9.08 1.03 11.31
CA THR A 91 9.63 2.37 11.09
C THR A 91 8.73 3.24 10.22
N LEU A 92 7.62 2.72 9.72
CA LEU A 92 6.73 3.44 8.83
C LEU A 92 5.85 4.41 9.62
N THR A 93 5.81 5.66 9.20
CA THR A 93 4.86 6.64 9.72
C THR A 93 3.46 6.28 9.25
N LEU A 94 2.53 6.08 10.19
CA LEU A 94 1.15 5.69 9.89
C LEU A 94 0.19 6.81 10.27
N SER A 95 -0.72 7.11 9.35
CA SER A 95 -1.87 7.99 9.59
C SER A 95 -3.15 7.16 9.47
N ALA A 96 -4.10 7.39 10.35
CA ALA A 96 -5.41 6.75 10.32
C ALA A 96 -6.46 7.74 10.83
N PRO A 97 -7.72 7.65 10.38
CA PRO A 97 -8.80 8.54 10.85
C PRO A 97 -8.97 8.52 12.38
N ASP A 98 -8.67 7.38 13.01
CA ASP A 98 -8.82 7.17 14.44
C ASP A 98 -7.52 7.40 15.24
N LEU A 99 -6.42 7.81 14.58
CA LEU A 99 -5.19 8.21 15.25
C LEU A 99 -5.24 9.73 15.52
N PRO A 100 -4.92 10.18 16.75
CA PRO A 100 -4.85 11.62 17.02
C PRO A 100 -3.78 12.27 16.13
N THR A 101 -4.16 13.40 15.52
CA THR A 101 -3.31 14.25 14.66
C THR A 101 -2.17 14.89 15.43
#